data_AF-A0A397C7S7-F1
#
_entry.id   AF-A0A397C7S7-F1
#
_cell.length_a   1.000
_cell.length_b   1.000
_cell.length_c   1.000
_cell.angle_alpha   90.00
_cell.angle_beta   90.00
_cell.angle_gamma   90.00
#
_symmetry.space_group_name_H-M   'P 1'
#
loop_
_entity.id
_entity.type
_entity.pdbx_description
1 polymer ?
#
loop_
_entity_poly.entity_id
_entity_poly.type
_entity_poly.pdbx_seq_one_letter_code
_entity_poly.pdbx_strand_id
1 'polypeptide(L)'
;GSNDWVGFYYSAYFDKTEELLKNTTLDDLRTIVEYKLIHASSNHLTPEFRTANWNLFGKKIDGETVEPPREKFCLSETGKTVKDLLGQYFLDEVWSDDAAKKVDELVKALKSSFSTSIATADWLDNSTRANAQTKLSKLVHLVGGPEKPQLYPTLTFDSKSYLKNQWKVSQVDIDTNLKLNGQPVDRRRFGVPPHVVNAFHRPYANQVVLPAGILQKPFFDSQFDAAQNFGAIGATIGHEITHGYDNTGREFDGDGNLNPLWSEATKTAFKAKAQCFIDQYDKFPVWSEVNGVVFGTISGEISLDETIADNGGLKTSFRAYHENLKEFPSQYTEEAGDKLFYLSFAQAECSKNTDDHLLGSVKSTHPPSRIRVTGALQNDAEFARVFQCPTNSYLNPSKKCLLWE
;
A
#
# COMPACT_ATOMS: atom_id res chain seq x y z
N GLY A 1 -14.50 30.20 -17.07
CA GLY A 1 -15.89 29.82 -17.37
C GLY A 1 -16.48 29.19 -16.14
N SER A 2 -17.77 29.37 -15.88
CA SER A 2 -18.47 29.20 -14.59
C SER A 2 -18.54 27.79 -13.96
N ASN A 3 -17.59 26.89 -14.22
CA ASN A 3 -17.63 25.51 -13.73
C ASN A 3 -16.34 25.14 -12.98
N ASP A 4 -15.91 25.98 -12.03
CA ASP A 4 -14.92 25.56 -11.04
C ASP A 4 -15.64 24.65 -10.04
N TRP A 5 -15.52 23.34 -10.23
CA TRP A 5 -16.07 22.34 -9.32
C TRP A 5 -15.07 22.09 -8.18
N VAL A 6 -15.56 22.14 -6.93
CA VAL A 6 -14.78 21.75 -5.75
C VAL A 6 -15.42 20.49 -5.18
N GLY A 7 -14.61 19.44 -5.01
CA GLY A 7 -15.03 18.19 -4.38
C GLY A 7 -14.86 18.27 -2.86
N PHE A 8 -15.86 17.81 -2.11
CA PHE A 8 -15.79 17.67 -0.66
C PHE A 8 -15.96 16.19 -0.27
N TYR A 9 -15.02 15.66 0.52
CA TYR A 9 -15.11 14.27 0.99
C TYR A 9 -16.26 14.06 2.00
N TYR A 10 -16.57 15.09 2.81
CA TYR A 10 -17.58 15.01 3.88
C TYR A 10 -18.50 16.22 3.83
N SER A 11 -19.74 16.04 3.34
CA SER A 11 -20.70 17.14 3.19
C SER A 11 -21.06 17.83 4.51
N ALA A 12 -21.17 17.07 5.60
CA ALA A 12 -21.50 17.60 6.92
C ALA A 12 -20.33 18.33 7.63
N TYR A 13 -19.12 18.29 7.08
CA TYR A 13 -17.95 18.89 7.71
C TYR A 13 -18.10 20.41 7.88
N PHE A 14 -18.59 21.11 6.86
CA PHE A 14 -18.73 22.57 6.91
C PHE A 14 -19.82 23.01 7.86
N ASP A 15 -20.98 22.33 7.87
CA ASP A 15 -22.05 22.62 8.82
C ASP A 15 -21.56 22.49 10.27
N LYS A 16 -20.81 21.41 10.57
CA LYS A 16 -20.24 21.19 11.89
C LYS A 16 -19.11 22.15 12.24
N THR A 17 -18.31 22.52 11.26
CA THR A 17 -17.26 23.53 11.42
C THR A 17 -17.89 24.90 11.72
N GLU A 18 -18.92 25.31 10.99
CA GLU A 18 -19.62 26.57 11.25
C GLU A 18 -20.26 26.61 12.63
N GLU A 19 -20.91 25.51 13.06
CA GLU A 19 -21.47 25.37 14.40
C GLU A 19 -20.38 25.56 15.48
N LEU A 20 -19.23 24.88 15.31
CA LEU A 20 -18.10 25.00 16.21
C LEU A 20 -17.55 26.44 16.23
N LEU A 21 -17.32 27.04 15.06
CA LEU A 21 -16.76 28.39 14.94
C LEU A 21 -17.66 29.46 15.56
N LYS A 22 -18.99 29.36 15.37
CA LYS A 22 -19.98 30.29 15.98
C LYS A 22 -20.00 30.19 17.51
N ASN A 23 -19.71 29.00 18.05
CA ASN A 23 -19.75 28.71 19.48
C ASN A 23 -18.38 28.80 20.18
N THR A 24 -17.31 29.13 19.45
CA THR A 24 -15.95 29.23 19.99
C THR A 24 -15.53 30.69 20.09
N THR A 25 -14.94 31.11 21.21
CA THR A 25 -14.49 32.50 21.36
C THR A 25 -13.33 32.80 20.42
N LEU A 26 -13.15 34.08 20.04
CA LEU A 26 -12.03 34.48 19.18
C LEU A 26 -10.67 34.14 19.83
N ASP A 27 -10.56 34.22 21.15
CA ASP A 27 -9.31 33.93 21.87
C ASP A 27 -8.99 32.42 21.86
N ASP A 28 -10.01 31.56 21.97
CA ASP A 28 -9.83 30.11 21.80
C ASP A 28 -9.43 29.77 20.35
N LEU A 29 -10.07 30.40 19.36
CA LEU A 29 -9.71 30.21 17.95
C LEU A 29 -8.26 30.63 17.66
N ARG A 30 -7.81 31.77 18.21
CA ARG A 30 -6.42 32.21 18.13
C ARG A 30 -5.48 31.19 18.75
N THR A 31 -5.80 30.71 19.95
CA THR A 31 -5.00 29.69 20.65
C THR A 31 -4.86 28.41 19.81
N ILE A 32 -5.94 27.95 19.18
CA ILE A 32 -5.93 26.77 18.31
C ILE A 32 -5.03 27.00 17.09
N VAL A 33 -5.17 28.14 16.40
CA VAL A 33 -4.38 28.47 15.21
C VAL A 33 -2.89 28.64 15.56
N GLU A 34 -2.59 29.30 16.67
CA GLU A 34 -1.22 29.44 17.20
C GLU A 34 -0.59 28.08 17.49
N TYR A 35 -1.32 27.20 18.19
CA TYR A 35 -0.87 25.83 18.43
C TYR A 35 -0.63 25.07 17.12
N LYS A 36 -1.55 25.15 16.14
CA LYS A 36 -1.39 24.48 14.84
C LYS A 36 -0.16 24.96 14.09
N LEU A 37 0.12 26.26 14.09
CA LEU A 37 1.30 26.83 13.46
C LEU A 37 2.60 26.40 14.15
N ILE A 38 2.63 26.46 15.49
CA ILE A 38 3.77 26.01 16.30
C ILE A 38 4.02 24.52 16.07
N HIS A 39 2.98 23.70 16.13
CA HIS A 39 3.06 22.26 15.92
C HIS A 39 3.58 21.93 14.51
N ALA A 40 3.02 22.55 13.47
CA ALA A 40 3.47 22.35 12.08
C ALA A 40 4.94 22.77 11.88
N SER A 41 5.43 23.75 12.64
CA SER A 41 6.82 24.22 12.56
C SER A 41 7.77 23.48 13.49
N SER A 42 7.26 22.78 14.51
CA SER A 42 8.03 22.30 15.67
C SER A 42 9.23 21.42 15.32
N ASN A 43 9.10 20.59 14.28
CA ASN A 43 10.17 19.73 13.78
C ASN A 43 11.32 20.51 13.10
N HIS A 44 11.12 21.79 12.80
CA HIS A 44 12.07 22.63 12.09
C HIS A 44 12.63 23.78 12.94
N LEU A 45 12.29 23.81 14.23
CA LEU A 45 12.73 24.81 15.20
C LEU A 45 13.90 24.29 16.04
N THR A 46 14.08 24.84 17.23
CA THR A 46 15.12 24.43 18.18
C THR A 46 14.86 23.02 18.72
N PRO A 47 15.88 22.35 19.31
CA PRO A 47 15.72 21.01 19.87
C PRO A 47 14.55 20.91 20.86
N GLU A 48 14.27 21.95 21.64
CA GLU A 48 13.20 21.95 22.64
C GLU A 48 11.82 21.73 22.01
N PHE A 49 11.54 22.39 20.88
CA PHE A 49 10.29 22.20 20.14
C PHE A 49 10.18 20.80 19.53
N ARG A 50 11.28 20.30 18.95
CA ARG A 50 11.31 18.98 18.35
C ARG A 50 11.16 17.88 19.41
N THR A 51 11.85 17.98 20.53
CA THR A 51 11.73 17.04 21.65
C THR A 51 10.34 17.13 22.29
N ALA A 52 9.73 18.32 22.40
CA ALA A 52 8.35 18.44 22.88
C ALA A 52 7.34 17.76 21.94
N ASN A 53 7.52 17.93 20.62
CA ASN A 53 6.72 17.21 19.61
C ASN A 53 6.92 15.69 19.76
N TRP A 54 8.17 15.22 19.79
CA TRP A 54 8.50 13.81 19.93
C TRP A 54 7.95 13.20 21.22
N ASN A 55 8.01 13.90 22.36
CA ASN A 55 7.48 13.39 23.63
C ASN A 55 5.98 13.05 23.56
N LEU A 56 5.20 13.81 22.80
CA LEU A 56 3.77 13.53 22.61
C LEU A 56 3.54 12.53 21.47
N PHE A 57 4.02 12.84 20.26
CA PHE A 57 3.71 12.04 19.08
C PHE A 57 4.55 10.77 19.01
N GLY A 58 5.88 10.88 18.97
CA GLY A 58 6.75 9.71 18.94
C GLY A 58 6.63 8.83 20.19
N LYS A 59 6.85 9.40 21.38
CA LYS A 59 6.94 8.62 22.62
C LYS A 59 5.58 8.20 23.17
N LYS A 60 4.62 9.13 23.28
CA LYS A 60 3.35 8.85 23.96
C LYS A 60 2.30 8.22 23.04
N ILE A 61 2.25 8.62 21.77
CA ILE A 61 1.30 8.10 20.78
C ILE A 61 1.90 6.89 20.04
N ASP A 62 3.10 7.03 19.49
CA ASP A 62 3.72 5.99 18.66
C ASP A 62 4.54 4.96 19.46
N GLY A 63 4.71 5.17 20.78
CA GLY A 63 5.41 4.25 21.68
C GLY A 63 6.94 4.22 21.50
N GLU A 64 7.52 5.21 20.84
CA GLU A 64 8.96 5.28 20.63
C GLU A 64 9.71 5.46 21.96
N THR A 65 10.77 4.68 22.16
CA THR A 65 11.58 4.74 23.38
C THR A 65 12.72 5.75 23.31
N VAL A 66 13.12 6.17 22.10
CA VAL A 66 14.28 7.04 21.86
C VAL A 66 13.98 8.04 20.73
N GLU A 67 14.26 9.33 20.96
CA GLU A 67 14.14 10.37 19.93
C GLU A 67 15.11 10.07 18.78
N PRO A 68 14.68 10.16 17.51
CA PRO A 68 15.55 9.86 16.38
C PRO A 68 16.81 10.73 16.39
N PRO A 69 18.01 10.15 16.19
CA PRO A 69 19.23 10.92 16.01
C PRO A 69 19.10 11.94 14.89
N ARG A 70 19.84 13.05 15.00
CA ARG A 70 19.78 14.16 14.03
C ARG A 70 20.00 13.69 12.59
N GLU A 71 20.91 12.76 12.36
CA GLU A 71 21.17 12.19 11.04
C GLU A 71 19.93 11.50 10.45
N LYS A 72 19.30 10.59 11.21
CA LYS A 72 18.07 9.89 10.78
C LYS A 72 16.94 10.88 10.50
N PHE A 73 16.79 11.87 11.36
CA PHE A 73 15.81 12.96 11.17
C PHE A 73 16.09 13.72 9.86
N CYS A 74 17.31 14.21 9.67
CA CYS A 74 17.68 14.97 8.46
C CYS A 74 17.52 14.14 7.17
N LEU A 75 17.83 12.84 7.21
CA LEU A 75 17.61 11.94 6.08
C LEU A 75 16.11 11.82 5.73
N SER A 76 15.26 11.57 6.74
CA SER A 76 13.81 11.49 6.57
C SER A 76 13.23 12.78 5.99
N GLU A 77 13.64 13.94 6.53
CA GLU A 77 13.16 15.24 6.08
C GLU A 77 13.62 15.56 4.65
N THR A 78 14.87 15.25 4.31
CA THR A 78 15.38 15.42 2.94
C THR A 78 14.56 14.59 1.95
N GLY A 79 14.25 13.34 2.30
CA GLY A 79 13.42 12.46 1.49
C GLY A 79 11.96 12.88 1.35
N LYS A 80 11.42 13.67 2.29
CA LYS A 80 10.06 14.24 2.19
C LYS A 80 10.05 15.56 1.41
N THR A 81 11.01 16.44 1.68
CA THR A 81 11.04 17.81 1.17
C THR A 81 11.56 17.86 -0.27
N VAL A 82 12.69 17.21 -0.58
CA VAL A 82 13.32 17.23 -1.92
C VAL A 82 13.39 15.83 -2.51
N LYS A 83 12.25 15.12 -2.40
CA LYS A 83 12.12 13.68 -2.70
C LYS A 83 12.67 13.24 -4.05
N ASP A 84 12.45 14.03 -5.10
CA ASP A 84 12.86 13.66 -6.46
C ASP A 84 14.36 13.84 -6.67
N LEU A 85 14.98 14.82 -5.98
CA LEU A 85 16.43 15.00 -6.01
C LEU A 85 17.14 13.85 -5.29
N LEU A 86 16.73 13.54 -4.05
CA LEU A 86 17.28 12.37 -3.33
C LEU A 86 16.97 11.06 -4.07
N GLY A 87 15.78 10.98 -4.66
CA GLY A 87 15.34 9.86 -5.47
C GLY A 87 16.27 9.56 -6.65
N GLN A 88 16.72 10.58 -7.38
CA GLN A 88 17.67 10.39 -8.48
C GLN A 88 18.98 9.77 -7.99
N TYR A 89 19.58 10.33 -6.93
CA TYR A 89 20.81 9.76 -6.34
C TYR A 89 20.60 8.31 -5.89
N PHE A 90 19.45 8.00 -5.30
CA PHE A 90 19.15 6.63 -4.89
C PHE A 90 19.05 5.68 -6.10
N LEU A 91 18.37 6.10 -7.18
CA LEU A 91 18.23 5.31 -8.40
C LEU A 91 19.59 5.04 -9.06
N ASP A 92 20.45 6.04 -9.15
CA ASP A 92 21.78 5.90 -9.75
C ASP A 92 22.64 4.82 -9.05
N GLU A 93 22.39 4.58 -7.75
CA GLU A 93 23.12 3.59 -6.94
C GLU A 93 22.53 2.18 -7.00
N VAL A 94 21.19 2.04 -7.09
CA VAL A 94 20.52 0.74 -6.88
C VAL A 94 19.71 0.24 -8.07
N TRP A 95 19.42 1.10 -9.04
CA TRP A 95 18.48 0.82 -10.12
C TRP A 95 19.21 0.59 -11.44
N SER A 96 18.89 -0.52 -12.12
CA SER A 96 19.50 -0.89 -13.40
C SER A 96 18.46 -1.24 -14.45
N ASP A 97 18.83 -1.13 -15.72
CA ASP A 97 17.95 -1.50 -16.85
C ASP A 97 17.51 -2.97 -16.80
N ASP A 98 18.37 -3.89 -16.33
CA ASP A 98 18.03 -5.31 -16.14
C ASP A 98 16.96 -5.49 -15.05
N ALA A 99 17.12 -4.82 -13.91
CA ALA A 99 16.13 -4.85 -12.84
C ALA A 99 14.78 -4.28 -13.32
N ALA A 100 14.81 -3.15 -14.03
CA ALA A 100 13.62 -2.53 -14.60
C ALA A 100 12.89 -3.48 -15.56
N LYS A 101 13.63 -4.12 -16.47
CA LYS A 101 13.06 -5.07 -17.43
C LYS A 101 12.43 -6.29 -16.74
N LYS A 102 13.13 -6.91 -15.77
CA LYS A 102 12.62 -8.08 -15.05
C LYS A 102 11.37 -7.78 -14.24
N VAL A 103 11.33 -6.63 -13.56
CA VAL A 103 10.14 -6.22 -12.80
C VAL A 103 8.98 -5.91 -13.76
N ASP A 104 9.23 -5.27 -14.91
CA ASP A 104 8.20 -5.03 -15.93
C ASP A 104 7.60 -6.35 -16.49
N GLU A 105 8.44 -7.34 -16.77
CA GLU A 105 8.00 -8.69 -17.20
C GLU A 105 7.18 -9.40 -16.11
N LEU A 106 7.60 -9.29 -14.85
CA LEU A 106 6.89 -9.86 -13.72
C LEU A 106 5.52 -9.21 -13.51
N VAL A 107 5.40 -7.88 -13.62
CA VAL A 107 4.10 -7.17 -13.57
C VAL A 107 3.19 -7.62 -14.71
N LYS A 108 3.72 -7.80 -15.92
CA LYS A 108 2.94 -8.30 -17.07
C LYS A 108 2.42 -9.72 -16.85
N ALA A 109 3.25 -10.61 -16.30
CA ALA A 109 2.85 -11.98 -15.96
C ALA A 109 1.71 -11.99 -14.93
N LEU A 110 1.80 -11.15 -13.89
CA LEU A 110 0.77 -11.03 -12.85
C LEU A 110 -0.52 -10.41 -13.39
N LYS A 111 -0.43 -9.38 -14.22
CA LYS A 111 -1.59 -8.80 -14.92
C LYS A 111 -2.29 -9.84 -15.79
N SER A 112 -1.53 -10.68 -16.51
CA SER A 112 -2.09 -11.79 -17.29
C SER A 112 -2.77 -12.82 -16.39
N SER A 113 -2.11 -13.21 -15.28
CA SER A 113 -2.67 -14.16 -14.31
C SER A 113 -3.98 -13.66 -13.70
N PHE A 114 -4.04 -12.38 -13.31
CA PHE A 114 -5.26 -11.76 -12.77
C PHE A 114 -6.36 -11.62 -13.85
N SER A 115 -6.00 -11.38 -15.11
CA SER A 115 -6.95 -11.42 -16.23
C SER A 115 -7.62 -12.79 -16.34
N THR A 116 -6.87 -13.87 -16.17
CA THR A 116 -7.43 -15.23 -16.10
C THR A 116 -8.40 -15.36 -14.92
N SER A 117 -8.06 -14.84 -13.74
CA SER A 117 -8.94 -14.85 -12.55
C SER A 117 -10.30 -14.18 -12.84
N ILE A 118 -10.28 -13.00 -13.46
CA ILE A 118 -11.51 -12.31 -13.87
C ILE A 118 -12.29 -13.15 -14.88
N ALA A 119 -11.60 -13.77 -15.85
CA ALA A 119 -12.26 -14.55 -16.91
C ALA A 119 -12.97 -15.80 -16.37
N THR A 120 -12.39 -16.46 -15.37
CA THR A 120 -12.89 -17.73 -14.82
C THR A 120 -13.77 -17.57 -13.58
N ALA A 121 -13.86 -16.38 -12.99
CA ALA A 121 -14.71 -16.12 -11.85
C ALA A 121 -16.19 -16.42 -12.17
N ASP A 122 -16.74 -17.42 -11.48
CA ASP A 122 -18.09 -17.96 -11.67
C ASP A 122 -19.21 -17.07 -11.12
N TRP A 123 -18.86 -16.14 -10.24
CA TRP A 123 -19.78 -15.22 -9.56
C TRP A 123 -19.92 -13.86 -10.27
N LEU A 124 -19.13 -13.61 -11.31
CA LEU A 124 -19.27 -12.43 -12.17
C LEU A 124 -20.28 -12.71 -13.29
N ASP A 125 -21.22 -11.80 -13.50
CA ASP A 125 -21.96 -11.78 -14.75
C ASP A 125 -21.09 -11.29 -15.93
N ASN A 126 -21.55 -11.54 -17.16
CA ASN A 126 -20.78 -11.24 -18.36
C ASN A 126 -20.45 -9.74 -18.51
N SER A 127 -21.37 -8.85 -18.13
CA SER A 127 -21.14 -7.40 -18.21
C SER A 127 -20.06 -6.94 -17.22
N THR A 128 -20.15 -7.39 -15.98
CA THR A 128 -19.20 -7.03 -14.92
C THR A 128 -17.83 -7.62 -15.21
N ARG A 129 -17.78 -8.85 -15.74
CA ARG A 129 -16.53 -9.48 -16.24
C ARG A 129 -15.88 -8.63 -17.34
N ALA A 130 -16.66 -8.19 -18.33
CA ALA A 130 -16.14 -7.35 -19.42
C ALA A 130 -15.64 -5.98 -18.91
N ASN A 131 -16.35 -5.36 -17.97
CA ASN A 131 -15.95 -4.12 -17.33
C ASN A 131 -14.65 -4.29 -16.52
N ALA A 132 -14.54 -5.39 -15.77
CA ALA A 132 -13.34 -5.73 -15.00
C ALA A 132 -12.11 -5.96 -15.89
N GLN A 133 -12.27 -6.65 -17.03
CA GLN A 133 -11.21 -6.81 -18.03
C GLN A 133 -10.81 -5.48 -18.68
N THR A 134 -11.79 -4.61 -18.95
CA THR A 134 -11.53 -3.26 -19.48
C THR A 134 -10.76 -2.39 -18.48
N LYS A 135 -11.08 -2.51 -17.18
CA LYS A 135 -10.31 -1.87 -16.12
C LYS A 135 -8.87 -2.38 -16.08
N LEU A 136 -8.68 -3.70 -16.16
CA LEU A 136 -7.35 -4.31 -16.09
C LEU A 136 -6.50 -3.88 -17.28
N SER A 137 -7.07 -3.89 -18.49
CA SER A 137 -6.34 -3.53 -19.71
C SER A 137 -5.77 -2.11 -19.63
N LYS A 138 -6.49 -1.18 -18.98
CA LYS A 138 -6.08 0.21 -18.73
C LYS A 138 -5.15 0.41 -17.53
N LEU A 139 -4.88 -0.62 -16.72
CA LEU A 139 -3.99 -0.52 -15.56
C LEU A 139 -2.59 -0.07 -16.01
N VAL A 140 -2.11 1.02 -15.41
CA VAL A 140 -0.76 1.55 -15.60
C VAL A 140 0.13 1.08 -14.46
N HIS A 141 1.30 0.54 -14.75
CA HIS A 141 2.32 0.25 -13.73
C HIS A 141 3.52 1.19 -13.89
N LEU A 142 4.03 1.67 -12.76
CA LEU A 142 5.23 2.50 -12.68
C LEU A 142 6.26 1.81 -11.80
N VAL A 143 7.52 1.78 -12.23
CA VAL A 143 8.59 1.02 -11.57
C VAL A 143 9.82 1.90 -11.38
N GLY A 144 10.47 1.79 -10.21
CA GLY A 144 11.71 2.50 -9.87
C GLY A 144 11.46 3.91 -9.36
N GLY A 145 11.19 4.85 -10.27
CA GLY A 145 11.04 6.28 -9.95
C GLY A 145 10.43 7.13 -11.06
N PRO A 146 10.38 8.46 -10.89
CA PRO A 146 9.76 9.36 -11.86
C PRO A 146 10.57 9.49 -13.15
N GLU A 147 9.91 9.41 -14.31
CA GLU A 147 10.52 9.70 -15.62
C GLU A 147 10.94 11.18 -15.76
N LYS A 148 10.24 12.06 -15.05
CA LYS A 148 10.46 13.52 -15.05
C LYS A 148 10.55 14.00 -13.60
N PRO A 149 11.72 13.84 -12.94
CA PRO A 149 11.88 14.28 -11.56
C PRO A 149 11.70 15.80 -11.45
N GLN A 150 11.05 16.25 -10.38
CA GLN A 150 10.93 17.67 -10.05
C GLN A 150 12.30 18.24 -9.73
N LEU A 151 12.70 19.20 -10.55
CA LEU A 151 13.88 20.01 -10.31
C LEU A 151 13.48 21.30 -9.62
N TYR A 152 14.39 21.85 -8.81
CA TYR A 152 14.21 23.11 -8.11
C TYR A 152 15.19 24.19 -8.61
N PRO A 153 15.21 24.50 -9.93
CA PRO A 153 16.27 25.31 -10.54
C PRO A 153 16.33 26.75 -10.01
N THR A 154 15.23 27.26 -9.45
CA THR A 154 15.13 28.62 -8.91
C THR A 154 15.31 28.68 -7.39
N LEU A 155 15.41 27.54 -6.71
CA LEU A 155 15.59 27.52 -5.25
C LEU A 155 17.07 27.59 -4.89
N THR A 156 17.40 28.58 -4.07
CA THR A 156 18.68 28.64 -3.36
C THR A 156 18.42 28.42 -1.88
N PHE A 157 19.04 27.40 -1.32
CA PHE A 157 18.99 27.09 0.11
C PHE A 157 20.07 27.86 0.88
N ASP A 158 19.72 28.33 2.07
CA ASP A 158 20.66 28.90 3.03
C ASP A 158 20.93 27.88 4.14
N SER A 159 22.17 27.41 4.27
CA SER A 159 22.56 26.43 5.29
C SER A 159 22.34 26.92 6.72
N LYS A 160 22.16 28.24 6.93
CA LYS A 160 21.86 28.86 8.22
C LYS A 160 20.36 29.06 8.48
N SER A 161 19.47 28.73 7.52
CA SER A 161 18.04 29.03 7.63
C SER A 161 17.14 27.85 7.24
N TYR A 162 17.11 26.81 8.09
CA TYR A 162 16.36 25.58 7.84
C TYR A 162 14.85 25.79 7.62
N LEU A 163 14.16 26.49 8.54
CA LEU A 163 12.72 26.75 8.40
C LEU A 163 12.37 27.54 7.13
N LYS A 164 13.18 28.55 6.77
CA LYS A 164 12.96 29.30 5.52
C LYS A 164 13.16 28.43 4.28
N ASN A 165 14.11 27.49 4.31
CA ASN A 165 14.29 26.54 3.22
C ASN A 165 13.06 25.65 3.06
N GLN A 166 12.48 25.16 4.16
CA GLN A 166 11.24 24.38 4.13
C GLN A 166 10.07 25.16 3.51
N TRP A 167 9.88 26.42 3.91
CA TRP A 167 8.83 27.27 3.33
C TRP A 167 9.03 27.55 1.84
N LYS A 168 10.29 27.74 1.39
CA LYS A 168 10.60 27.92 -0.04
C LYS A 168 10.16 26.71 -0.88
N VAL A 169 10.44 25.50 -0.39
CA VAL A 169 10.02 24.26 -1.09
C VAL A 169 8.50 24.13 -1.06
N SER A 170 7.87 24.33 0.11
CA SER A 170 6.42 24.28 0.24
C SER A 170 5.70 25.24 -0.72
N GLN A 171 6.22 26.46 -0.90
CA GLN A 171 5.67 27.41 -1.87
C GLN A 171 5.76 26.91 -3.31
N VAL A 172 6.91 26.34 -3.70
CA VAL A 172 7.08 25.74 -5.04
C VAL A 172 6.10 24.59 -5.27
N ASP A 173 5.89 23.74 -4.26
CA ASP A 173 4.95 22.62 -4.37
C ASP A 173 3.50 23.09 -4.47
N ILE A 174 3.12 24.11 -3.70
CA ILE A 174 1.80 24.76 -3.80
C ILE A 174 1.61 25.34 -5.20
N ASP A 175 2.54 26.16 -5.68
CA ASP A 175 2.47 26.80 -6.99
C ASP A 175 2.41 25.77 -8.12
N THR A 176 3.16 24.67 -8.00
CA THR A 176 3.19 23.57 -8.97
C THR A 176 1.86 22.82 -8.97
N ASN A 177 1.31 22.48 -7.81
CA ASN A 177 0.03 21.78 -7.72
C ASN A 177 -1.15 22.65 -8.18
N LEU A 178 -1.14 23.96 -7.90
CA LEU A 178 -2.18 24.88 -8.39
C LEU A 178 -2.19 24.99 -9.92
N LYS A 179 -1.02 24.92 -10.58
CA LYS A 179 -0.92 24.90 -12.05
C LYS A 179 -1.51 23.65 -12.71
N LEU A 180 -1.76 22.58 -11.93
CA LEU A 180 -2.41 21.38 -12.45
C LEU A 180 -3.92 21.58 -12.64
N ASN A 181 -4.52 22.62 -12.05
CA ASN A 181 -5.94 22.89 -12.22
C ASN A 181 -6.28 23.13 -13.71
N GLY A 182 -7.33 22.45 -14.18
CA GLY A 182 -7.74 22.48 -15.60
C GLY A 182 -6.82 21.72 -16.57
N GLN A 183 -5.76 21.07 -16.08
CA GLN A 183 -4.91 20.19 -16.90
C GLN A 183 -5.40 18.73 -16.84
N PRO A 184 -5.19 17.93 -17.90
CA PRO A 184 -5.44 16.50 -17.86
C PRO A 184 -4.63 15.80 -16.75
N VAL A 185 -5.20 14.74 -16.16
CA VAL A 185 -4.50 13.92 -15.17
C VAL A 185 -3.32 13.19 -15.83
N ASP A 186 -2.12 13.41 -15.32
CA ASP A 186 -0.94 12.63 -15.70
C ASP A 186 -0.95 11.28 -14.98
N ARG A 187 -1.43 10.24 -15.67
CA ARG A 187 -1.45 8.85 -15.18
C ARG A 187 -0.07 8.20 -15.08
N ARG A 188 1.01 8.87 -15.50
CA ARG A 188 2.40 8.41 -15.30
C ARG A 188 3.13 9.18 -14.20
N ARG A 189 2.45 10.07 -13.46
CA ARG A 189 3.03 10.73 -12.29
C ARG A 189 3.34 9.71 -11.20
N PHE A 190 4.63 9.56 -10.86
CA PHE A 190 5.10 8.61 -9.84
C PHE A 190 4.66 9.02 -8.43
N GLY A 191 4.91 10.28 -8.03
CA GLY A 191 4.34 10.92 -6.84
C GLY A 191 4.87 10.45 -5.48
N VAL A 192 5.57 9.30 -5.41
CA VAL A 192 6.24 8.79 -4.20
C VAL A 192 7.77 8.88 -4.35
N PRO A 193 8.53 9.02 -3.24
CA PRO A 193 9.99 8.97 -3.32
C PRO A 193 10.48 7.58 -3.75
N PRO A 194 11.46 7.46 -4.68
CA PRO A 194 12.00 6.18 -5.14
C PRO A 194 12.58 5.26 -4.06
N HIS A 195 13.09 5.83 -2.97
CA HIS A 195 13.72 5.09 -1.87
C HIS A 195 12.74 4.49 -0.85
N VAL A 196 11.43 4.74 -1.01
CA VAL A 196 10.41 4.17 -0.13
C VAL A 196 10.34 2.65 -0.31
N VAL A 197 10.38 1.91 0.79
CA VAL A 197 10.18 0.45 0.81
C VAL A 197 8.69 0.18 1.00
N ASN A 198 7.91 0.33 -0.08
CA ASN A 198 6.48 0.04 -0.11
C ASN A 198 6.01 -0.14 -1.56
N ALA A 199 4.76 -0.57 -1.77
CA ALA A 199 4.07 -0.56 -3.06
C ALA A 199 2.69 0.11 -2.90
N PHE A 200 2.07 0.52 -4.01
CA PHE A 200 0.82 1.28 -3.94
C PHE A 200 -0.11 1.03 -5.13
N HIS A 201 -1.39 0.88 -4.86
CA HIS A 201 -2.48 1.08 -5.80
C HIS A 201 -3.09 2.47 -5.65
N ARG A 202 -3.35 3.15 -6.77
CA ARG A 202 -4.07 4.42 -6.81
C ARG A 202 -5.33 4.28 -7.65
N PRO A 203 -6.53 4.22 -7.03
CA PRO A 203 -7.77 3.96 -7.76
C PRO A 203 -8.10 5.09 -8.75
N TYR A 204 -7.86 6.35 -8.37
CA TYR A 204 -8.14 7.53 -9.20
C TYR A 204 -7.25 7.68 -10.44
N ALA A 205 -6.17 6.90 -10.53
CA ALA A 205 -5.31 6.85 -11.71
C ALA A 205 -5.28 5.46 -12.36
N ASN A 206 -5.98 4.48 -11.76
CA ASN A 206 -5.87 3.05 -12.08
C ASN A 206 -4.40 2.62 -12.26
N GLN A 207 -3.61 2.84 -11.21
CA GLN A 207 -2.15 2.77 -11.25
C GLN A 207 -1.58 1.90 -10.14
N VAL A 208 -0.60 1.04 -10.47
CA VAL A 208 0.28 0.36 -9.51
C VAL A 208 1.65 1.04 -9.53
N VAL A 209 2.21 1.36 -8.36
CA VAL A 209 3.51 2.05 -8.22
C VAL A 209 4.46 1.21 -7.38
N LEU A 210 5.63 0.92 -7.93
CA LEU A 210 6.70 0.11 -7.34
C LEU A 210 7.99 0.94 -7.25
N PRO A 211 8.21 1.71 -6.18
CA PRO A 211 9.48 2.39 -5.91
C PRO A 211 10.68 1.43 -5.97
N ALA A 212 11.84 1.91 -6.39
CA ALA A 212 13.09 1.14 -6.36
C ALA A 212 13.41 0.58 -4.96
N GLY A 213 12.99 1.29 -3.91
CA GLY A 213 13.18 0.90 -2.52
C GLY A 213 12.54 -0.44 -2.13
N ILE A 214 11.40 -0.85 -2.71
CA ILE A 214 10.87 -2.20 -2.42
C ILE A 214 11.53 -3.29 -3.28
N LEU A 215 12.20 -2.91 -4.36
CA LEU A 215 12.77 -3.82 -5.35
C LEU A 215 14.19 -4.25 -4.96
N GLN A 216 14.30 -4.77 -3.74
CA GLN A 216 15.53 -5.27 -3.14
C GLN A 216 15.24 -6.53 -2.29
N LYS A 217 16.29 -7.18 -1.80
CA LYS A 217 16.14 -8.34 -0.89
C LYS A 217 15.38 -7.95 0.39
N PRO A 218 14.50 -8.82 0.91
CA PRO A 218 14.18 -10.16 0.42
C PRO A 218 13.09 -10.21 -0.66
N PHE A 219 12.51 -9.07 -1.06
CA PHE A 219 11.39 -9.02 -2.02
C PHE A 219 11.81 -9.39 -3.44
N PHE A 220 12.93 -8.82 -3.91
CA PHE A 220 13.39 -8.98 -5.29
C PHE A 220 14.92 -9.03 -5.37
N ASP A 221 15.42 -9.92 -6.23
CA ASP A 221 16.78 -9.85 -6.78
C ASP A 221 16.76 -10.41 -8.21
N SER A 222 17.52 -9.78 -9.12
CA SER A 222 17.56 -10.19 -10.52
C SER A 222 18.17 -11.58 -10.74
N GLN A 223 18.86 -12.13 -9.74
CA GLN A 223 19.49 -13.45 -9.70
C GLN A 223 18.67 -14.49 -8.93
N PHE A 224 17.57 -14.09 -8.28
CA PHE A 224 16.68 -15.04 -7.62
C PHE A 224 15.97 -15.93 -8.63
N ASP A 225 15.74 -17.18 -8.22
CA ASP A 225 14.84 -18.07 -8.96
C ASP A 225 13.41 -17.49 -8.99
N ALA A 226 12.64 -17.85 -10.02
CA ALA A 226 11.25 -17.43 -10.16
C ALA A 226 10.43 -17.72 -8.89
N ALA A 227 10.66 -18.85 -8.22
CA ALA A 227 9.96 -19.19 -6.98
C ALA A 227 10.08 -18.08 -5.92
N GLN A 228 11.28 -17.51 -5.74
CA GLN A 228 11.51 -16.47 -4.74
C GLN A 228 10.91 -15.12 -5.16
N ASN A 229 11.16 -14.69 -6.40
CA ASN A 229 10.67 -13.41 -6.91
C ASN A 229 9.13 -13.39 -6.98
N PHE A 230 8.49 -14.46 -7.45
CA PHE A 230 7.03 -14.55 -7.44
C PHE A 230 6.48 -14.73 -6.02
N GLY A 231 7.14 -15.51 -5.17
CA GLY A 231 6.71 -15.72 -3.78
C GLY A 231 6.73 -14.43 -2.95
N ALA A 232 7.72 -13.56 -3.18
CA ALA A 232 7.85 -12.30 -2.46
C ALA A 232 7.28 -11.10 -3.25
N ILE A 233 8.08 -10.41 -4.08
CA ILE A 233 7.61 -9.20 -4.79
C ILE A 233 6.40 -9.48 -5.71
N GLY A 234 6.28 -10.69 -6.26
CA GLY A 234 5.14 -11.05 -7.08
C GLY A 234 3.82 -11.10 -6.32
N ALA A 235 3.83 -11.62 -5.08
CA ALA A 235 2.65 -11.57 -4.21
C ALA A 235 2.27 -10.12 -3.87
N THR A 236 3.27 -9.25 -3.61
CA THR A 236 3.04 -7.81 -3.38
C THR A 236 2.45 -7.12 -4.62
N ILE A 237 2.95 -7.40 -5.82
CA ILE A 237 2.40 -6.80 -7.05
C ILE A 237 0.99 -7.33 -7.33
N GLY A 238 0.74 -8.62 -7.10
CA GLY A 238 -0.59 -9.19 -7.16
C GLY A 238 -1.56 -8.54 -6.17
N HIS A 239 -1.08 -8.20 -4.97
CA HIS A 239 -1.83 -7.46 -3.94
C HIS A 239 -2.23 -6.06 -4.46
N GLU A 240 -1.29 -5.29 -5.02
CA GLU A 240 -1.59 -3.97 -5.60
C GLU A 240 -2.51 -4.02 -6.83
N ILE A 241 -2.44 -5.09 -7.63
CA ILE A 241 -3.40 -5.31 -8.73
C ILE A 241 -4.79 -5.58 -8.15
N THR A 242 -4.87 -6.40 -7.10
CA THR A 242 -6.12 -6.80 -6.45
C THR A 242 -6.83 -5.61 -5.79
N HIS A 243 -6.09 -4.61 -5.28
CA HIS A 243 -6.67 -3.35 -4.78
C HIS A 243 -7.51 -2.61 -5.83
N GLY A 244 -7.28 -2.84 -7.13
CA GLY A 244 -8.17 -2.33 -8.18
C GLY A 244 -9.58 -2.94 -8.15
N TYR A 245 -9.80 -3.97 -7.34
CA TYR A 245 -10.99 -4.81 -7.34
C TYR A 245 -11.44 -5.22 -5.93
N ASP A 246 -10.83 -4.65 -4.88
CA ASP A 246 -11.25 -4.89 -3.49
C ASP A 246 -12.59 -4.19 -3.17
N ASN A 247 -12.95 -4.05 -1.89
CA ASN A 247 -14.24 -3.49 -1.51
C ASN A 247 -14.37 -2.00 -1.90
N THR A 248 -13.26 -1.26 -1.95
CA THR A 248 -13.20 0.15 -2.33
C THR A 248 -12.90 0.35 -3.83
N GLY A 249 -11.84 -0.27 -4.33
CA GLY A 249 -11.34 -0.13 -5.69
C GLY A 249 -12.33 -0.56 -6.76
N ARG A 250 -13.22 -1.52 -6.47
CA ARG A 250 -14.28 -1.94 -7.40
C ARG A 250 -15.25 -0.84 -7.81
N GLU A 251 -15.35 0.24 -7.02
CA GLU A 251 -16.23 1.38 -7.31
C GLU A 251 -15.64 2.33 -8.37
N PHE A 252 -14.38 2.13 -8.76
CA PHE A 252 -13.69 2.93 -9.78
C PHE A 252 -13.62 2.20 -11.12
N ASP A 253 -13.82 2.92 -12.23
CA ASP A 253 -13.62 2.38 -13.57
C ASP A 253 -12.13 2.37 -14.01
N GLY A 254 -11.86 1.87 -15.21
CA GLY A 254 -10.50 1.81 -15.77
C GLY A 254 -9.85 3.16 -16.06
N ASP A 255 -10.62 4.24 -15.99
CA ASP A 255 -10.14 5.60 -16.17
C ASP A 255 -9.90 6.34 -14.83
N GLY A 256 -10.19 5.66 -13.71
CA GLY A 256 -10.04 6.20 -12.37
C GLY A 256 -11.22 7.06 -11.91
N ASN A 257 -12.35 7.01 -12.61
CA ASN A 257 -13.56 7.71 -12.17
C ASN A 257 -14.33 6.85 -11.17
N LEU A 258 -14.93 7.47 -10.15
CA LEU A 258 -15.93 6.81 -9.30
C LEU A 258 -17.17 6.52 -10.15
N ASN A 259 -17.26 5.29 -10.65
CA ASN A 259 -18.24 4.85 -11.62
C ASN A 259 -18.55 3.37 -11.36
N PRO A 260 -19.53 3.07 -10.48
CA PRO A 260 -19.83 1.70 -10.06
C PRO A 260 -20.44 0.85 -11.19
N LEU A 261 -19.59 0.18 -11.98
CA LEU A 261 -19.97 -0.55 -13.20
C LEU A 261 -20.41 -2.02 -12.97
N TRP A 262 -20.58 -2.44 -11.72
CA TRP A 262 -20.99 -3.81 -11.37
C TRP A 262 -22.51 -3.90 -11.25
N SER A 263 -23.09 -5.02 -11.68
CA SER A 263 -24.51 -5.27 -11.46
C SER A 263 -24.85 -5.49 -9.98
N GLU A 264 -26.11 -5.31 -9.61
CA GLU A 264 -26.56 -5.60 -8.24
C GLU A 264 -26.38 -7.07 -7.85
N ALA A 265 -26.53 -8.00 -8.80
CA ALA A 265 -26.30 -9.42 -8.57
C ALA A 265 -24.83 -9.68 -8.22
N THR A 266 -23.89 -9.13 -8.99
CA THR A 266 -22.46 -9.26 -8.72
C THR A 266 -22.05 -8.52 -7.44
N LYS A 267 -22.61 -7.35 -7.13
CA LYS A 267 -22.40 -6.67 -5.84
C LYS A 267 -22.86 -7.52 -4.66
N THR A 268 -23.99 -8.20 -4.79
CA THR A 268 -24.52 -9.11 -3.75
C THR A 268 -23.60 -10.32 -3.56
N ALA A 269 -23.16 -10.94 -4.65
CA ALA A 269 -22.23 -12.05 -4.61
C ALA A 269 -20.87 -11.65 -4.01
N PHE A 270 -20.35 -10.47 -4.36
CA PHE A 270 -19.14 -9.90 -3.77
C PHE A 270 -19.29 -9.74 -2.26
N LYS A 271 -20.37 -9.09 -1.79
CA LYS A 271 -20.62 -8.90 -0.35
C LYS A 271 -20.66 -10.22 0.39
N ALA A 272 -21.32 -11.24 -0.16
CA ALA A 272 -21.37 -12.57 0.46
C ALA A 272 -19.99 -13.24 0.55
N LYS A 273 -19.14 -13.09 -0.48
CA LYS A 273 -17.75 -13.60 -0.47
C LYS A 273 -16.86 -12.80 0.48
N ALA A 274 -16.97 -11.47 0.46
CA ALA A 274 -16.26 -10.55 1.34
C ALA A 274 -16.57 -10.82 2.82
N GLN A 275 -17.84 -11.12 3.14
CA GLN A 275 -18.25 -11.50 4.50
C GLN A 275 -17.48 -12.71 5.03
N CYS A 276 -17.06 -13.64 4.17
CA CYS A 276 -16.21 -14.76 4.61
C CYS A 276 -14.89 -14.26 5.20
N PHE A 277 -14.24 -13.29 4.55
CA PHE A 277 -13.00 -12.70 5.02
C PHE A 277 -13.21 -11.93 6.33
N ILE A 278 -14.29 -11.14 6.42
CA ILE A 278 -14.67 -10.46 7.67
C ILE A 278 -14.77 -11.48 8.81
N ASP A 279 -15.58 -12.53 8.63
CA ASP A 279 -15.82 -13.57 9.62
C ASP A 279 -14.55 -14.38 9.99
N GLN A 280 -13.61 -14.51 9.04
CA GLN A 280 -12.34 -15.19 9.26
C GLN A 280 -11.42 -14.32 10.11
N TYR A 281 -11.22 -13.06 9.72
CA TYR A 281 -10.26 -12.19 10.36
C TYR A 281 -10.73 -11.67 11.73
N ASP A 282 -12.04 -11.54 11.95
CA ASP A 282 -12.64 -11.24 13.27
C ASP A 282 -12.29 -12.27 14.34
N LYS A 283 -11.81 -13.46 13.94
CA LYS A 283 -11.42 -14.54 14.86
C LYS A 283 -9.93 -14.59 15.15
N PHE A 284 -9.11 -13.78 14.48
CA PHE A 284 -7.67 -13.81 14.71
C PHE A 284 -7.29 -12.99 15.93
N PRO A 285 -6.81 -13.61 17.02
CA PRO A 285 -6.33 -12.90 18.19
C PRO A 285 -5.00 -12.19 17.93
N VAL A 286 -4.88 -10.98 18.48
CA VAL A 286 -3.62 -10.24 18.58
C VAL A 286 -3.04 -10.45 19.97
N TRP A 287 -1.93 -11.19 20.03
CA TRP A 287 -1.21 -11.51 21.26
C TRP A 287 -0.03 -10.58 21.47
N SER A 288 0.19 -10.17 22.73
CA SER A 288 1.47 -9.65 23.23
C SER A 288 2.61 -10.61 22.88
N GLU A 289 3.70 -10.05 22.37
CA GLU A 289 4.94 -10.80 22.14
C GLU A 289 5.77 -10.97 23.43
N VAL A 290 5.41 -10.27 24.51
CA VAL A 290 6.15 -10.26 25.78
C VAL A 290 5.59 -11.25 26.78
N ASN A 291 4.26 -11.24 26.99
CA ASN A 291 3.62 -12.01 28.06
C ASN A 291 2.47 -12.91 27.57
N GLY A 292 2.18 -12.91 26.27
CA GLY A 292 1.15 -13.77 25.67
C GLY A 292 -0.29 -13.38 26.01
N VAL A 293 -0.54 -12.19 26.56
CA VAL A 293 -1.90 -11.66 26.77
C VAL A 293 -2.54 -11.30 25.42
N VAL A 294 -3.85 -11.54 25.28
CA VAL A 294 -4.64 -11.14 24.11
C VAL A 294 -5.06 -9.67 24.27
N PHE A 295 -4.73 -8.83 23.28
CA PHE A 295 -5.19 -7.44 23.22
C PHE A 295 -6.57 -7.28 22.60
N GLY A 296 -6.94 -8.20 21.71
CA GLY A 296 -8.21 -8.21 21.02
C GLY A 296 -8.15 -9.14 19.82
N THR A 297 -9.11 -9.00 18.92
CA THR A 297 -9.10 -9.64 17.60
C THR A 297 -8.97 -8.59 16.51
N ILE A 298 -8.45 -8.98 15.34
CA ILE A 298 -8.46 -8.11 14.16
C ILE A 298 -9.90 -7.74 13.81
N SER A 299 -10.14 -6.50 13.37
CA SER A 299 -11.41 -6.14 12.76
C SER A 299 -11.40 -6.53 11.28
N GLY A 300 -12.19 -7.56 10.94
CA GLY A 300 -12.35 -8.02 9.57
C GLY A 300 -12.96 -6.96 8.65
N GLU A 301 -13.83 -6.09 9.17
CA GLU A 301 -14.41 -4.96 8.42
C GLU A 301 -13.33 -3.92 8.07
N ILE A 302 -12.53 -3.48 9.05
CA ILE A 302 -11.49 -2.46 8.83
C ILE A 302 -10.37 -2.99 7.93
N SER A 303 -10.06 -4.28 8.01
CA SER A 303 -8.98 -4.92 7.24
C SER A 303 -9.42 -5.54 5.93
N LEU A 304 -10.68 -5.36 5.52
CA LEU A 304 -11.25 -6.10 4.40
C LEU A 304 -10.52 -5.88 3.08
N ASP A 305 -10.17 -4.64 2.74
CA ASP A 305 -9.47 -4.32 1.49
C ASP A 305 -8.11 -5.02 1.42
N GLU A 306 -7.33 -4.93 2.49
CA GLU A 306 -5.99 -5.54 2.60
C GLU A 306 -6.04 -7.06 2.59
N THR A 307 -7.01 -7.65 3.29
CA THR A 307 -7.12 -9.11 3.39
C THR A 307 -7.62 -9.72 2.08
N ILE A 308 -8.50 -9.03 1.35
CA ILE A 308 -8.84 -9.39 -0.04
C ILE A 308 -7.59 -9.32 -0.92
N ALA A 309 -6.81 -8.24 -0.81
CA ALA A 309 -5.62 -8.01 -1.61
C ALA A 309 -4.52 -9.05 -1.33
N ASP A 310 -4.26 -9.41 -0.07
CA ASP A 310 -3.31 -10.46 0.31
C ASP A 310 -3.66 -11.83 -0.29
N ASN A 311 -4.94 -12.20 -0.18
CA ASN A 311 -5.43 -13.49 -0.67
C ASN A 311 -5.43 -13.55 -2.20
N GLY A 312 -5.85 -12.46 -2.87
CA GLY A 312 -5.82 -12.36 -4.32
C GLY A 312 -4.38 -12.36 -4.84
N GLY A 313 -3.51 -11.54 -4.25
CA GLY A 313 -2.13 -11.37 -4.67
C GLY A 313 -1.31 -12.65 -4.56
N LEU A 314 -1.45 -13.39 -3.46
CA LEU A 314 -0.76 -14.67 -3.27
C LEU A 314 -1.13 -15.68 -4.38
N LYS A 315 -2.42 -15.88 -4.63
CA LYS A 315 -2.89 -16.86 -5.60
C LYS A 315 -2.59 -16.46 -7.05
N THR A 316 -2.79 -15.18 -7.37
CA THR A 316 -2.41 -14.60 -8.67
C THR A 316 -0.94 -14.81 -8.95
N SER A 317 -0.09 -14.60 -7.93
CA SER A 317 1.35 -14.81 -8.07
C SER A 317 1.74 -16.26 -8.21
N PHE A 318 1.13 -17.18 -7.45
CA PHE A 318 1.41 -18.62 -7.56
C PHE A 318 1.06 -19.16 -8.94
N ARG A 319 -0.10 -18.74 -9.50
CA ARG A 319 -0.45 -19.09 -10.88
C ARG A 319 0.51 -18.48 -11.89
N ALA A 320 0.85 -17.21 -11.74
CA ALA A 320 1.78 -16.53 -12.65
C ALA A 320 3.16 -17.19 -12.64
N TYR A 321 3.62 -17.66 -11.48
CA TYR A 321 4.83 -18.45 -11.31
C TYR A 321 4.77 -19.74 -12.15
N HIS A 322 3.72 -20.57 -12.01
CA HIS A 322 3.60 -21.79 -12.81
C HIS A 322 3.45 -21.54 -14.31
N GLU A 323 2.79 -20.46 -14.73
CA GLU A 323 2.75 -20.05 -16.14
C GLU A 323 4.12 -19.62 -16.64
N ASN A 324 4.89 -18.88 -15.83
CA ASN A 324 6.25 -18.45 -16.15
C ASN A 324 7.20 -19.64 -16.33
N LEU A 325 7.07 -20.69 -15.50
CA LEU A 325 7.90 -21.90 -15.59
C LEU A 325 7.79 -22.66 -16.92
N LYS A 326 6.70 -22.46 -17.68
CA LYS A 326 6.52 -23.08 -19.00
C LYS A 326 7.53 -22.54 -20.03
N GLU A 327 7.93 -21.28 -19.88
CA GLU A 327 8.90 -20.61 -20.75
C GLU A 327 10.29 -20.52 -20.10
N PHE A 328 10.34 -20.37 -18.78
CA PHE A 328 11.56 -20.17 -18.00
C PHE A 328 11.67 -21.21 -16.87
N PRO A 329 12.19 -22.41 -17.16
CA PRO A 329 12.30 -23.47 -16.17
C PRO A 329 13.14 -23.06 -14.95
N SER A 330 12.66 -23.44 -13.75
CA SER A 330 13.38 -23.25 -12.49
C SER A 330 14.60 -24.16 -12.40
N GLN A 331 15.60 -23.75 -11.61
CA GLN A 331 16.70 -24.63 -11.21
C GLN A 331 16.28 -25.67 -10.15
N TYR A 332 15.13 -25.48 -9.51
CA TYR A 332 14.58 -26.39 -8.51
C TYR A 332 13.59 -27.38 -9.14
N THR A 333 13.37 -28.51 -8.47
CA THR A 333 12.24 -29.39 -8.81
C THR A 333 10.93 -28.66 -8.51
N GLU A 334 9.82 -29.08 -9.14
CA GLU A 334 8.48 -28.51 -8.89
C GLU A 334 8.15 -28.49 -7.39
N GLU A 335 8.33 -29.61 -6.68
CA GLU A 335 8.07 -29.68 -5.24
C GLU A 335 8.93 -28.69 -4.42
N ALA A 336 10.22 -28.57 -4.75
CA ALA A 336 11.12 -27.68 -4.02
C ALA A 336 10.85 -26.21 -4.36
N GLY A 337 10.55 -25.90 -5.61
CA GLY A 337 10.19 -24.57 -6.09
C GLY A 337 8.88 -24.08 -5.47
N ASP A 338 7.84 -24.91 -5.45
CA ASP A 338 6.55 -24.57 -4.83
C ASP A 338 6.71 -24.28 -3.33
N LYS A 339 7.48 -25.10 -2.61
CA LYS A 339 7.79 -24.85 -1.20
C LYS A 339 8.58 -23.55 -1.01
N LEU A 340 9.56 -23.28 -1.88
CA LEU A 340 10.37 -22.07 -1.84
C LEU A 340 9.54 -20.81 -2.12
N PHE A 341 8.54 -20.89 -3.00
CA PHE A 341 7.58 -19.80 -3.25
C PHE A 341 6.87 -19.39 -1.96
N TYR A 342 6.23 -20.34 -1.28
CA TYR A 342 5.49 -20.05 -0.04
C TYR A 342 6.39 -19.65 1.12
N LEU A 343 7.62 -20.19 1.18
CA LEU A 343 8.62 -19.73 2.15
C LEU A 343 9.04 -18.28 1.88
N SER A 344 9.21 -17.89 0.62
CA SER A 344 9.58 -16.53 0.24
C SER A 344 8.46 -15.54 0.55
N PHE A 345 7.20 -15.92 0.31
CA PHE A 345 6.01 -15.16 0.74
C PHE A 345 6.01 -14.91 2.25
N ALA A 346 6.18 -15.96 3.06
CA ALA A 346 6.19 -15.84 4.51
C ALA A 346 7.41 -15.05 5.04
N GLN A 347 8.57 -15.18 4.40
CA GLN A 347 9.80 -14.48 4.80
C GLN A 347 9.77 -12.99 4.48
N ALA A 348 9.12 -12.59 3.38
CA ALA A 348 8.91 -11.18 3.04
C ALA A 348 8.10 -10.42 4.12
N GLU A 349 7.27 -11.17 4.87
CA GLU A 349 6.40 -10.67 5.94
C GLU A 349 6.98 -10.89 7.35
N CYS A 350 8.24 -11.30 7.48
CA CYS A 350 8.88 -11.44 8.78
C CYS A 350 9.00 -10.08 9.49
N SER A 351 8.31 -9.95 10.63
CA SER A 351 8.35 -8.76 11.48
C SER A 351 8.33 -9.14 12.96
N LYS A 352 8.75 -8.19 13.81
CA LYS A 352 8.67 -8.28 15.27
C LYS A 352 8.17 -6.95 15.80
N ASN A 353 7.15 -6.97 16.66
CA ASN A 353 6.43 -5.76 17.03
C ASN A 353 6.43 -5.52 18.55
N THR A 354 6.36 -4.26 18.95
CA THR A 354 6.11 -3.90 20.36
C THR A 354 4.65 -4.18 20.71
N ASP A 355 4.37 -4.38 22.00
CA ASP A 355 3.00 -4.55 22.49
C ASP A 355 2.12 -3.32 22.19
N ASP A 356 2.67 -2.10 22.26
CA ASP A 356 1.95 -0.87 21.90
C ASP A 356 1.56 -0.85 20.42
N HIS A 357 2.46 -1.27 19.51
CA HIS A 357 2.15 -1.40 18.09
C HIS A 357 1.06 -2.46 17.85
N LEU A 358 1.18 -3.62 18.50
CA LEU A 358 0.20 -4.70 18.39
C LEU A 358 -1.18 -4.28 18.91
N LEU A 359 -1.23 -3.53 20.02
CA LEU A 359 -2.48 -2.96 20.53
C LEU A 359 -3.14 -2.02 19.51
N GLY A 360 -2.35 -1.17 18.83
CA GLY A 360 -2.82 -0.32 17.75
C GLY A 360 -3.33 -1.10 16.53
N SER A 361 -2.68 -2.22 16.21
CA SER A 361 -3.01 -3.04 15.02
C SER A 361 -4.41 -3.65 15.02
N VAL A 362 -5.04 -3.78 16.19
CA VAL A 362 -6.45 -4.24 16.34
C VAL A 362 -7.44 -3.34 15.58
N LYS A 363 -7.06 -2.08 15.35
CA LYS A 363 -7.87 -1.08 14.62
C LYS A 363 -7.20 -0.59 13.34
N SER A 364 -6.21 -1.31 12.84
CA SER A 364 -5.48 -0.99 11.61
C SER A 364 -6.14 -1.65 10.40
N THR A 365 -6.03 -1.03 9.22
CA THR A 365 -6.43 -1.65 7.94
C THR A 365 -5.53 -2.84 7.61
N HIS A 366 -4.24 -2.76 7.92
CA HIS A 366 -3.33 -3.89 7.78
C HIS A 366 -3.28 -4.69 9.08
N PRO A 367 -3.63 -5.99 9.06
CA PRO A 367 -3.33 -6.88 10.17
C PRO A 367 -1.81 -7.03 10.38
N PRO A 368 -1.34 -7.43 11.58
CA PRO A 368 0.05 -7.84 11.77
C PRO A 368 0.48 -8.88 10.74
N SER A 369 1.70 -8.78 10.23
CA SER A 369 2.21 -9.63 9.14
C SER A 369 2.00 -11.13 9.35
N ARG A 370 2.18 -11.64 10.58
CA ARG A 370 1.91 -13.06 10.90
C ARG A 370 0.46 -13.48 10.59
N ILE A 371 -0.50 -12.58 10.79
CA ILE A 371 -1.92 -12.80 10.53
C ILE A 371 -2.21 -12.67 9.03
N ARG A 372 -1.56 -11.73 8.34
CA ARG A 372 -1.65 -11.61 6.87
C ARG A 372 -1.25 -12.93 6.19
N VAL A 373 -0.06 -13.45 6.54
CA VAL A 373 0.44 -14.75 6.06
C VAL A 373 -0.51 -15.88 6.44
N THR A 374 -0.87 -15.99 7.72
CA THR A 374 -1.73 -17.09 8.19
C THR A 374 -3.10 -17.09 7.52
N GLY A 375 -3.76 -15.94 7.42
CA GLY A 375 -5.08 -15.80 6.83
C GLY A 375 -5.09 -16.13 5.35
N ALA A 376 -4.08 -15.65 4.60
CA ALA A 376 -3.91 -15.98 3.18
C ALA A 376 -3.66 -17.48 2.95
N LEU A 377 -2.74 -18.09 3.72
CA LEU A 377 -2.41 -19.51 3.58
C LEU A 377 -3.57 -20.44 3.99
N GLN A 378 -4.37 -20.06 4.99
CA GLN A 378 -5.58 -20.82 5.37
C GLN A 378 -6.56 -20.96 4.20
N ASN A 379 -6.66 -19.94 3.35
CA ASN A 379 -7.58 -19.88 2.21
C ASN A 379 -6.98 -20.45 0.91
N ASP A 380 -5.70 -20.83 0.93
CA ASP A 380 -5.00 -21.37 -0.22
C ASP A 380 -5.04 -22.92 -0.15
N ALA A 381 -5.64 -23.54 -1.18
CA ALA A 381 -5.68 -25.00 -1.30
C ALA A 381 -4.37 -25.55 -1.87
N GLU A 382 -3.67 -24.78 -2.70
CA GLU A 382 -2.38 -25.16 -3.27
C GLU A 382 -1.31 -25.19 -2.18
N PHE A 383 -1.32 -24.23 -1.25
CA PHE A 383 -0.44 -24.28 -0.07
C PHE A 383 -0.61 -25.60 0.70
N ALA A 384 -1.85 -25.96 0.99
CA ALA A 384 -2.15 -27.20 1.72
C ALA A 384 -1.71 -28.45 0.95
N ARG A 385 -1.82 -28.44 -0.39
CA ARG A 385 -1.32 -29.51 -1.27
C ARG A 385 0.21 -29.60 -1.21
N VAL A 386 0.91 -28.49 -1.41
CA VAL A 386 2.38 -28.40 -1.48
C VAL A 386 3.03 -28.85 -0.17
N PHE A 387 2.45 -28.50 0.98
CA PHE A 387 2.95 -28.88 2.30
C PHE A 387 2.27 -30.12 2.89
N GLN A 388 1.38 -30.78 2.13
CA GLN A 388 0.64 -31.96 2.57
C GLN A 388 -0.05 -31.75 3.94
N CYS A 389 -0.64 -30.57 4.14
CA CYS A 389 -1.25 -30.21 5.41
C CYS A 389 -2.46 -31.11 5.72
N PRO A 390 -2.56 -31.72 6.91
CA PRO A 390 -3.72 -32.53 7.28
C PRO A 390 -5.02 -31.75 7.17
N THR A 391 -6.10 -32.41 6.74
CA THR A 391 -7.44 -31.83 6.67
C THR A 391 -7.87 -31.32 8.05
N ASN A 392 -8.42 -30.11 8.12
CA ASN A 392 -8.80 -29.41 9.35
C ASN A 392 -7.65 -29.08 10.31
N SER A 393 -6.39 -29.12 9.84
CA SER A 393 -5.28 -28.51 10.58
C SER A 393 -5.39 -26.98 10.57
N TYR A 394 -4.62 -26.31 11.43
CA TYR A 394 -4.69 -24.85 11.61
C TYR A 394 -4.49 -24.06 10.30
N LEU A 395 -3.59 -24.50 9.41
CA LEU A 395 -3.36 -23.87 8.11
C LEU A 395 -4.13 -24.55 6.96
N ASN A 396 -4.94 -25.57 7.23
CA ASN A 396 -5.82 -26.20 6.24
C ASN A 396 -7.24 -26.40 6.79
N PRO A 397 -7.95 -25.31 7.13
CA PRO A 397 -9.35 -25.39 7.53
C PRO A 397 -10.22 -25.84 6.36
N SER A 398 -11.32 -26.52 6.67
CA SER A 398 -12.31 -26.95 5.65
C SER A 398 -13.06 -25.77 5.01
N LYS A 399 -13.33 -24.70 5.76
CA LYS A 399 -13.89 -23.46 5.21
C LYS A 399 -12.74 -22.56 4.75
N LYS A 400 -12.69 -22.28 3.45
CA LYS A 400 -11.75 -21.34 2.81
C LYS A 400 -12.52 -20.20 2.16
N CYS A 401 -12.03 -18.97 2.30
CA CYS A 401 -12.62 -17.78 1.68
C CYS A 401 -12.01 -17.54 0.29
N LEU A 402 -12.87 -17.46 -0.73
CA LEU A 402 -12.47 -17.34 -2.14
C LEU A 402 -13.22 -16.17 -2.80
N LEU A 403 -12.49 -15.29 -3.49
CA LEU A 403 -13.03 -14.15 -4.22
C LEU A 403 -12.60 -14.16 -5.69
N TRP A 404 -11.36 -13.77 -5.98
CA TRP A 404 -10.82 -13.73 -7.34
C TRP A 404 -10.29 -15.09 -7.81
N GLU A 405 -9.88 -15.94 -6.87
CA GLU A 405 -9.29 -17.27 -7.11
C GLU A 405 -9.69 -18.31 -6.06
#